data_AF-A0AA39PYD5-F1
#
_entry.id   AF-A0AA39PYD5-F1
#
_cell.length_a   1.000
_cell.length_b   1.000
_cell.length_c   1.000
_cell.angle_alpha   90.00
_cell.angle_beta   90.00
_cell.angle_gamma   90.00
#
_symmetry.space_group_name_H-M   'P 1'
#
loop_
_entity.id
_entity.type
_entity.pdbx_description
1 polymer ?
#
loop_
_entity_poly.entity_id
_entity_poly.type
_entity_poly.pdbx_seq_one_letter_code
_entity_poly.pdbx_strand_id
1 'polypeptide(L)'
;MKIQQDKALLSPSKQPVPEDLPHSQAAEPTSTNEDFLNLIDHWPWVYAEKVYRKFMATVTNKFPQGDNSRLCDELTKLATLIQDVTKYSDKILNNVGVGKDLAEAQEVQDCMQEVEHWLEDILCGALEGVDVLHESHQSHCLMYQTCSSL
;
A
#
# COMPACT_ATOMS: atom_id res chain seq x y z
N MET A 1 -84.00 -31.62 7.02
CA MET A 1 -83.39 -31.21 8.31
C MET A 1 -82.51 -30.00 8.04
N LYS A 2 -82.76 -28.90 8.74
CA LYS A 2 -81.88 -27.73 8.82
C LYS A 2 -80.59 -28.12 9.56
N ILE A 3 -79.46 -27.51 9.22
CA ILE A 3 -78.60 -26.75 10.16
C ILE A 3 -77.75 -25.80 9.32
N GLN A 4 -77.84 -24.54 9.73
CA GLN A 4 -77.16 -23.35 9.28
C GLN A 4 -76.13 -23.05 10.38
N GLN A 5 -74.86 -22.83 10.05
CA GLN A 5 -73.95 -22.11 10.94
C GLN A 5 -72.97 -21.27 10.12
N ASP A 6 -73.22 -19.96 10.19
CA ASP A 6 -72.25 -18.89 10.00
C ASP A 6 -71.02 -19.07 10.91
N LYS A 7 -69.83 -18.79 10.37
CA LYS A 7 -68.77 -18.18 11.18
C LYS A 7 -67.87 -17.28 10.34
N ALA A 8 -67.65 -16.11 10.93
CA ALA A 8 -67.16 -14.88 10.36
C ALA A 8 -65.63 -14.81 10.19
N LEU A 9 -65.24 -13.92 9.26
CA LEU A 9 -64.15 -12.93 9.31
C LEU A 9 -62.79 -13.37 9.88
N LEU A 10 -61.75 -13.31 9.03
CA LEU A 10 -60.48 -12.67 9.40
C LEU A 10 -59.81 -12.08 8.15
N SER A 11 -59.62 -10.76 8.16
CA SER A 11 -58.97 -9.96 7.12
C SER A 11 -57.49 -10.35 6.94
N PRO A 12 -56.91 -10.18 5.73
CA PRO A 12 -55.47 -10.36 5.54
C PRO A 12 -54.69 -9.21 6.18
N SER A 13 -53.86 -9.56 7.16
CA SER A 13 -52.92 -8.64 7.81
C SER A 13 -51.85 -8.20 6.80
N LYS A 14 -51.76 -6.90 6.56
CA LYS A 14 -50.66 -6.25 5.82
C LYS A 14 -49.35 -6.53 6.55
N GLN A 15 -48.45 -7.28 5.92
CA GLN A 15 -47.04 -7.28 6.34
C GLN A 15 -46.40 -5.97 5.90
N PRO A 16 -45.69 -5.25 6.79
CA PRO A 16 -44.92 -4.09 6.40
C PRO A 16 -43.65 -4.52 5.65
N VAL A 17 -43.40 -3.88 4.52
CA VAL A 17 -42.14 -3.93 3.78
C VAL A 17 -41.08 -3.22 4.64
N PRO A 18 -39.92 -3.84 4.93
CA PRO A 18 -38.81 -3.12 5.54
C PRO A 18 -38.16 -2.24 4.46
N GLU A 19 -38.38 -0.93 4.56
CA GLU A 19 -37.47 0.08 4.01
C GLU A 19 -36.19 0.15 4.86
N ASP A 20 -35.13 0.67 4.24
CA ASP A 20 -33.80 0.94 4.78
C ASP A 20 -32.81 -0.23 4.87
N LEU A 21 -32.34 -0.63 3.69
CA LEU A 21 -30.94 -1.02 3.52
C LEU A 21 -30.06 0.22 3.79
N PRO A 22 -29.11 0.17 4.75
CA PRO A 22 -28.19 1.27 4.94
C PRO A 22 -27.40 1.48 3.66
N HIS A 23 -27.45 2.70 3.13
CA HIS A 23 -26.52 3.15 2.11
C HIS A 23 -25.11 2.77 2.52
N SER A 24 -24.46 1.92 1.71
CA SER A 24 -23.02 1.72 1.76
C SER A 24 -22.37 3.08 1.85
N GLN A 25 -21.88 3.43 3.03
CA GLN A 25 -20.86 4.44 3.16
C GLN A 25 -19.70 3.91 2.33
N ALA A 26 -19.51 4.52 1.15
CA ALA A 26 -18.26 4.41 0.43
C ALA A 26 -17.18 4.76 1.45
N ALA A 27 -16.37 3.78 1.81
CA ALA A 27 -15.21 4.02 2.65
C ALA A 27 -14.37 5.08 1.92
N GLU A 28 -14.34 6.29 2.45
CA GLU A 28 -13.44 7.32 1.96
C GLU A 28 -12.01 6.80 2.15
N PRO A 29 -11.17 6.77 1.11
CA PRO A 29 -9.75 6.47 1.27
C PRO A 29 -9.10 7.72 1.87
N THR A 30 -9.28 7.93 3.17
CA THR A 30 -8.71 9.05 3.90
C THR A 30 -7.41 8.60 4.56
N SER A 31 -6.32 9.26 4.17
CA SER A 31 -5.05 9.43 4.92
C SER A 31 -3.80 8.67 4.46
N THR A 32 -3.82 7.63 3.63
CA THR A 32 -2.57 6.90 3.32
C THR A 32 -1.84 7.34 2.05
N ASN A 33 -2.56 7.84 1.03
CA ASN A 33 -1.95 8.15 -0.27
C ASN A 33 -1.25 9.51 -0.30
N GLU A 34 -1.85 10.55 0.28
CA GLU A 34 -1.21 11.88 0.32
C GLU A 34 0.05 11.90 1.19
N ASP A 35 0.06 11.17 2.30
CA ASP A 35 1.23 11.07 3.18
C ASP A 35 2.41 10.37 2.50
N PHE A 36 2.14 9.41 1.62
CA PHE A 36 3.18 8.70 0.87
C PHE A 36 3.63 9.45 -0.39
N LEU A 37 2.72 10.13 -1.09
CA LEU A 37 3.09 11.05 -2.16
C LEU A 37 3.98 12.18 -1.60
N ASN A 38 3.63 12.73 -0.44
CA ASN A 38 4.48 13.66 0.31
C ASN A 38 5.79 13.02 0.83
N LEU A 39 5.85 11.70 0.99
CA LEU A 39 7.05 10.95 1.40
C LEU A 39 8.00 10.70 0.22
N ILE A 40 7.45 10.49 -0.98
CA ILE A 40 8.16 10.27 -2.25
C ILE A 40 8.46 11.60 -2.97
N ASP A 41 7.82 12.70 -2.56
CA ASP A 41 8.03 14.08 -3.08
C ASP A 41 9.50 14.52 -3.09
N HIS A 42 10.38 13.80 -2.39
CA HIS A 42 11.83 13.99 -2.41
C HIS A 42 12.55 12.70 -2.84
N TRP A 43 12.16 12.10 -3.96
CA TRP A 43 12.82 10.96 -4.63
C TRP A 43 12.84 9.61 -3.87
N PRO A 44 12.54 8.47 -4.56
CA PRO A 44 12.63 7.10 -4.04
C PRO A 44 13.89 6.80 -3.20
N TRP A 45 15.04 7.26 -3.67
CA TRP A 45 16.33 7.01 -3.00
C TRP A 45 16.46 7.68 -1.63
N VAL A 46 15.80 8.81 -1.37
CA VAL A 46 15.89 9.48 -0.06
C VAL A 46 15.14 8.69 1.01
N TYR A 47 14.02 8.07 0.66
CA TYR A 47 13.33 7.17 1.56
C TYR A 47 14.16 5.90 1.82
N ALA A 48 14.69 5.27 0.77
CA ALA A 48 15.57 4.11 0.92
C ALA A 48 16.81 4.43 1.78
N GLU A 49 17.45 5.58 1.57
CA GLU A 49 18.58 6.09 2.37
C GLU A 49 18.21 6.25 3.85
N LYS A 50 17.01 6.78 4.12
CA LYS A 50 16.51 6.93 5.49
C LYS A 50 16.29 5.58 6.16
N VAL A 51 15.80 4.58 5.43
CA VAL A 51 15.63 3.20 5.94
C VAL A 51 17.00 2.56 6.18
N TYR A 52 17.93 2.66 5.23
CA TYR A 52 19.31 2.18 5.38
C TYR A 52 19.99 2.75 6.64
N ARG A 53 19.94 4.07 6.85
CA ARG A 53 20.53 4.71 8.04
C ARG A 53 19.91 4.22 9.34
N LYS A 54 18.58 4.05 9.37
CA LYS A 54 17.88 3.49 10.54
C LYS A 54 18.30 2.06 10.82
N PHE A 55 18.47 1.23 9.78
CA PHE A 55 18.97 -0.12 9.91
C PHE A 55 20.42 -0.13 10.45
N MET A 56 21.31 0.66 9.86
CA MET A 56 22.73 0.72 10.28
C MET A 56 22.89 1.17 11.74
N ALA A 57 21.98 1.99 12.26
CA ALA A 57 21.96 2.36 13.68
C ALA A 57 21.67 1.18 14.63
N THR A 58 21.13 0.07 14.12
CA THR A 58 20.88 -1.17 14.88
C THR A 58 22.05 -2.16 14.82
N VAL A 59 22.96 -1.97 13.87
CA VAL A 59 24.17 -2.78 13.74
C VAL A 59 25.10 -2.45 14.89
N THR A 60 25.40 -3.45 15.72
CA THR A 60 26.31 -3.30 16.86
C THR A 60 27.20 -4.53 16.97
N ASN A 61 28.26 -4.46 17.78
CA ASN A 61 29.10 -5.64 18.05
C ASN A 61 28.31 -6.84 18.63
N LYS A 62 27.14 -6.59 19.24
CA LYS A 62 26.26 -7.65 19.78
C LYS A 62 25.23 -8.14 18.75
N PHE A 63 24.93 -7.32 17.75
CA PHE A 63 24.01 -7.60 16.66
C PHE A 63 24.67 -7.20 15.33
N PRO A 64 25.63 -8.00 14.84
CA PRO A 64 26.41 -7.66 13.66
C PRO A 64 25.58 -7.67 12.37
N GLN A 65 24.40 -8.28 12.38
CA GLN A 65 23.45 -8.27 11.25
C GLN A 65 22.31 -7.25 11.47
N GLY A 66 22.37 -6.43 12.51
CA GLY A 66 21.32 -5.47 12.84
C GLY A 66 19.98 -6.13 13.23
N ASP A 67 18.94 -5.31 13.26
CA ASP A 67 17.56 -5.71 13.53
C ASP A 67 16.75 -5.78 12.23
N ASN A 68 16.73 -6.98 11.62
CA ASN A 68 16.03 -7.23 10.36
C ASN A 68 14.50 -7.08 10.47
N SER A 69 13.92 -7.13 11.67
CA SER A 69 12.46 -6.97 11.83
C SER A 69 11.98 -5.62 11.30
N ARG A 70 12.81 -4.57 11.45
CA ARG A 70 12.52 -3.23 10.94
C ARG A 70 12.52 -3.16 9.42
N LEU A 71 13.42 -3.89 8.75
CA LEU A 71 13.44 -3.96 7.29
C LEU A 71 12.19 -4.70 6.78
N CYS A 72 11.85 -5.82 7.41
CA CYS A 72 10.62 -6.56 7.09
C CYS A 72 9.36 -5.71 7.28
N ASP A 73 9.29 -4.90 8.34
CA ASP A 73 8.16 -4.00 8.58
C ASP A 73 8.04 -2.93 7.49
N GLU A 74 9.13 -2.31 7.06
CA GLU A 74 9.10 -1.31 5.98
C GLU A 74 8.75 -1.94 4.62
N LEU A 75 9.30 -3.12 4.30
CA LEU A 75 8.91 -3.88 3.10
C LEU A 75 7.41 -4.24 3.11
N THR A 76 6.87 -4.65 4.26
CA THR A 76 5.44 -4.97 4.39
C THR A 76 4.56 -3.75 4.15
N LYS A 77 4.95 -2.59 4.67
CA LYS A 77 4.25 -1.32 4.42
C LYS A 77 4.27 -0.98 2.93
N LEU A 78 5.43 -1.09 2.30
CA LEU A 78 5.61 -0.77 0.90
C LEU A 78 4.80 -1.71 -0.01
N ALA A 79 4.83 -3.02 0.25
CA ALA A 79 4.03 -4.00 -0.49
C ALA A 79 2.52 -3.70 -0.40
N THR A 80 2.05 -3.27 0.77
CA THR A 80 0.65 -2.85 0.96
C THR A 80 0.32 -1.63 0.09
N LEU A 81 1.22 -0.66 0.03
CA LEU A 81 1.05 0.56 -0.75
C LEU A 81 1.09 0.30 -2.26
N ILE A 82 2.03 -0.52 -2.74
CA ILE A 82 2.09 -0.95 -4.14
C ILE A 82 0.77 -1.62 -4.53
N GLN A 83 0.23 -2.46 -3.66
CA GLN A 83 -1.04 -3.11 -3.89
C GLN A 83 -2.20 -2.10 -4.00
N ASP A 84 -2.20 -1.06 -3.16
CA ASP A 84 -3.24 -0.04 -3.17
C ASP A 84 -3.13 0.91 -4.38
N VAL A 85 -1.92 1.27 -4.80
CA VAL A 85 -1.68 2.00 -6.05
C VAL A 85 -2.11 1.16 -7.25
N THR A 86 -1.78 -0.13 -7.29
CA THR A 86 -2.21 -1.03 -8.36
C THR A 86 -3.75 -1.07 -8.47
N LYS A 87 -4.44 -1.23 -7.33
CA LYS A 87 -5.92 -1.18 -7.30
C LYS A 87 -6.48 0.17 -7.77
N TYR A 88 -5.78 1.26 -7.47
CA TYR A 88 -6.16 2.59 -7.91
C TYR A 88 -5.99 2.76 -9.42
N SER A 89 -4.87 2.32 -9.99
CA SER A 89 -4.62 2.27 -11.44
C SER A 89 -5.70 1.46 -12.17
N ASP A 90 -6.05 0.28 -11.65
CA ASP A 90 -7.13 -0.56 -12.19
C ASP A 90 -8.49 0.15 -12.18
N LYS A 91 -8.78 0.93 -11.12
CA LYS A 91 -10.02 1.71 -11.04
C LYS A 91 -10.03 2.85 -12.05
N ILE A 92 -8.91 3.52 -12.30
CA ILE A 92 -8.81 4.59 -13.32
C ILE A 92 -9.06 4.00 -14.70
N LEU A 93 -8.36 2.90 -15.02
CA LEU A 93 -8.52 2.15 -16.28
C LEU A 93 -9.99 1.79 -16.54
N ASN A 94 -10.72 1.38 -15.49
CA ASN A 94 -12.11 0.95 -15.62
C ASN A 94 -13.15 2.09 -15.66
N ASN A 95 -12.85 3.28 -15.13
CA ASN A 95 -13.87 4.33 -14.92
C ASN A 95 -13.67 5.63 -15.71
N VAL A 96 -12.44 6.03 -16.01
CA VAL A 96 -12.14 7.42 -16.47
C VAL A 96 -11.45 7.46 -17.84
N GLY A 97 -10.97 6.31 -18.33
CA GLY A 97 -10.26 6.20 -19.60
C GLY A 97 -8.76 6.48 -19.48
N VAL A 98 -8.02 6.08 -20.51
CA VAL A 98 -6.55 6.07 -20.57
C VAL A 98 -6.05 7.50 -20.81
N GLY A 99 -5.66 8.22 -19.75
CA GLY A 99 -5.29 9.63 -19.82
C GLY A 99 -4.16 10.01 -18.88
N LYS A 100 -4.13 11.28 -18.48
CA LYS A 100 -3.11 11.84 -17.58
C LYS A 100 -3.05 11.12 -16.23
N ASP A 101 -4.20 10.83 -15.64
CA ASP A 101 -4.30 10.19 -14.32
C ASP A 101 -3.69 8.78 -14.29
N LEU A 102 -3.78 8.04 -15.40
CA LEU A 102 -3.14 6.72 -15.51
C LEU A 102 -1.61 6.84 -15.63
N ALA A 103 -1.13 7.85 -16.35
CA ALA A 103 0.31 8.11 -16.45
C ALA A 103 0.90 8.49 -15.09
N GLU A 104 0.22 9.35 -14.32
CA GLU A 104 0.61 9.70 -12.96
C GLU A 104 0.58 8.48 -12.03
N ALA A 105 -0.45 7.63 -12.12
CA ALA A 105 -0.53 6.41 -11.32
C ALA A 105 0.60 5.40 -11.67
N GLN A 106 0.98 5.31 -12.94
CA GLN A 106 2.09 4.47 -13.39
C GLN A 106 3.43 4.99 -12.88
N GLU A 107 3.68 6.31 -12.94
CA GLU A 107 4.91 6.92 -12.42
C GLU A 107 5.08 6.67 -10.92
N VAL A 108 3.99 6.81 -10.15
CA VAL A 108 3.98 6.50 -8.71
C VAL A 108 4.26 5.01 -8.49
N GLN A 109 3.67 4.13 -9.29
CA GLN A 109 3.90 2.69 -9.19
C GLN A 109 5.37 2.32 -9.47
N ASP A 110 5.95 2.88 -10.54
CA ASP A 110 7.34 2.64 -10.92
C ASP A 110 8.29 3.11 -9.81
N CYS A 111 8.03 4.30 -9.23
CA CYS A 111 8.77 4.81 -8.08
C CYS A 111 8.67 3.89 -6.85
N MET A 112 7.48 3.35 -6.54
CA MET A 112 7.32 2.44 -5.41
C MET A 112 8.03 1.10 -5.63
N GLN A 113 7.99 0.56 -6.84
CA GLN A 113 8.71 -0.66 -7.20
C GLN A 113 10.23 -0.46 -7.09
N GLU A 114 10.74 0.71 -7.46
CA GLU A 114 12.16 1.04 -7.30
C GLU A 114 12.57 1.08 -5.82
N VAL A 115 11.75 1.67 -4.94
CA VAL A 115 11.98 1.59 -3.49
C VAL A 115 11.95 0.15 -2.99
N GLU A 116 11.06 -0.69 -3.52
CA GLU A 116 10.92 -2.10 -3.10
C GLU A 116 12.19 -2.88 -3.38
N HIS A 117 12.67 -2.83 -4.62
CA HIS A 117 13.92 -3.47 -5.02
C HIS A 117 15.09 -3.01 -4.12
N TRP A 118 15.19 -1.72 -3.84
CA TRP A 118 16.22 -1.20 -2.93
C TRP A 118 16.13 -1.76 -1.52
N LEU A 119 14.92 -1.87 -0.96
CA LEU A 119 14.74 -2.43 0.37
C LEU A 119 15.02 -3.93 0.40
N GLU A 120 14.69 -4.66 -0.67
CA GLU A 120 15.05 -6.06 -0.85
C GLU A 120 16.57 -6.24 -0.91
N ASP A 121 17.27 -5.40 -1.65
CA ASP A 121 18.74 -5.41 -1.74
C ASP A 121 19.39 -5.10 -0.38
N ILE A 122 18.83 -4.14 0.37
CA ILE A 122 19.27 -3.86 1.75
C ILE A 122 19.05 -5.07 2.65
N LEU A 123 17.91 -5.75 2.54
CA LEU A 123 17.63 -6.94 3.34
C LEU A 123 18.56 -8.11 2.96
N CYS A 124 18.76 -8.36 1.67
CA CYS A 124 19.67 -9.41 1.20
C CYS A 124 21.10 -9.14 1.65
N GLY A 125 21.59 -7.91 1.45
CA GLY A 125 22.89 -7.48 1.93
C GLY A 125 23.03 -7.62 3.46
N ALA A 126 22.01 -7.23 4.23
CA ALA A 126 22.01 -7.38 5.68
C ALA A 126 22.10 -8.84 6.14
N LEU A 127 21.45 -9.76 5.42
CA LEU A 127 21.51 -11.20 5.69
C LEU A 127 22.87 -11.81 5.34
N GLU A 128 23.51 -11.34 4.27
CA GLU A 128 24.84 -11.78 3.84
C GLU A 128 25.95 -11.23 4.72
N GLY A 129 25.81 -9.98 5.17
CA GLY A 129 26.74 -9.32 6.07
C GLY A 129 26.87 -7.83 5.79
N VAL A 130 27.23 -7.06 6.82
CA VAL A 130 27.28 -5.59 6.75
C VAL A 130 28.23 -5.08 5.67
N ASP A 131 29.31 -5.79 5.37
CA ASP A 131 30.24 -5.41 4.30
C ASP A 131 29.56 -5.48 2.91
N VAL A 132 28.82 -6.56 2.64
CA VAL A 132 28.06 -6.73 1.39
C VAL A 132 26.95 -5.68 1.27
N LEU A 133 26.24 -5.43 2.38
CA LEU A 133 25.26 -4.37 2.45
C LEU A 133 25.88 -3.00 2.12
N HIS A 134 27.07 -2.71 2.64
CA HIS A 134 27.74 -1.45 2.40
C HIS A 134 28.14 -1.28 0.94
N GLU A 135 28.64 -2.33 0.30
CA GLU A 135 28.97 -2.34 -1.13
C GLU A 135 27.74 -2.14 -2.00
N SER A 136 26.64 -2.85 -1.71
CA SER A 136 25.35 -2.68 -2.39
C SER A 136 24.86 -1.23 -2.26
N HIS A 137 24.83 -0.69 -1.04
CA HIS A 137 24.42 0.70 -0.79
C HIS A 137 25.27 1.73 -1.55
N GLN A 138 26.59 1.54 -1.60
CA GLN A 138 27.50 2.41 -2.37
C GLN A 138 27.23 2.35 -3.87
N SER A 139 27.05 1.13 -4.42
CA SER A 139 26.72 0.92 -5.83
C SER A 139 25.46 1.68 -6.22
N HIS A 140 24.42 1.56 -5.40
CA HIS A 140 23.17 2.27 -5.58
C HIS A 140 23.38 3.79 -5.49
N CYS A 141 24.07 4.30 -4.45
CA CYS A 141 24.37 5.73 -4.33
C CYS A 141 25.08 6.32 -5.57
N LEU A 142 26.00 5.57 -6.19
CA LEU A 142 26.73 6.02 -7.39
C LEU A 142 25.80 6.17 -8.60
N MET A 143 24.87 5.24 -8.81
CA MET A 143 23.93 5.26 -9.93
C MET A 143 23.04 6.51 -9.94
N TYR A 144 22.55 6.95 -8.77
CA TYR A 144 21.62 8.08 -8.70
C TYR A 144 22.33 9.43 -8.60
N GLN A 145 23.55 9.49 -8.04
CA GLN A 145 24.37 10.72 -8.09
C GLN A 145 24.77 11.09 -9.53
N THR A 146 24.99 10.09 -10.40
CA THR A 146 25.22 10.33 -11.83
C THR A 146 23.97 10.80 -12.58
N CYS A 147 22.77 10.45 -12.11
CA CYS A 147 21.51 10.89 -12.72
C CYS A 147 21.10 12.31 -12.26
N SER A 148 21.52 12.77 -11.08
CA SER A 148 21.24 14.13 -10.60
C SER A 148 22.21 15.22 -11.12
N SER A 149 23.21 14.83 -11.92
CA SER A 149 24.24 15.74 -12.47
C SER A 149 24.15 15.95 -13.99
N LEU A 150 23.08 15.43 -14.62
CA LEU A 150 22.69 15.66 -16.01
C LEU A 150 21.48 16.60 -16.07
#